data_AF-A0A2E9H4W8-F1
#
_entry.id   AF-A0A2E9H4W8-F1
#
_cell.length_a   1.000
_cell.length_b   1.000
_cell.length_c   1.000
_cell.angle_alpha   90.00
_cell.angle_beta   90.00
_cell.angle_gamma   90.00
#
_symmetry.space_group_name_H-M   'P 1'
#
loop_
_entity.id
_entity.type
_entity.pdbx_description
1 polymer ?
#
loop_
_entity_poly.entity_id
_entity_poly.type
_entity_poly.pdbx_seq_one_letter_code
_entity_poly.pdbx_strand_id
1 'polypeptide(L)'
;MSKYFKENVVVAVYVNTIVMHEPLIAAKQSNIPSIVHVRELPEYDPDLMKILGETPDKCRERLLKNSEFFIANSKKTESWLNVPHRTSVVYNKVSSPELIKEIMSEKVLNVCMVSSNIKKKGVNDFFEVASLCKLNNGIHFNLYGPITDEVKKAQKELDTKNIKIWVCFGRECCDAAKPRCAFTVLV
;
A
#
# COMPACT_ATOMS: atom_id res chain seq x y z
N MET A 1 -8.62 5.62 27.67
CA MET A 1 -7.20 5.88 27.32
C MET A 1 -6.59 7.03 28.13
N SER A 2 -7.27 8.14 28.36
CA SER A 2 -6.70 9.31 29.06
C SER A 2 -6.16 9.00 30.47
N LYS A 3 -6.85 8.16 31.25
CA LYS A 3 -6.37 7.64 32.55
C LYS A 3 -5.06 6.86 32.39
N TYR A 4 -5.02 5.92 31.45
CA TYR A 4 -3.83 5.11 31.16
C TYR A 4 -2.62 5.97 30.76
N PHE A 5 -2.82 7.02 29.95
CA PHE A 5 -1.73 7.93 29.57
C PHE A 5 -1.11 8.65 30.76
N LYS A 6 -1.93 9.09 31.72
CA LYS A 6 -1.45 9.75 32.93
C LYS A 6 -0.72 8.77 33.86
N GLU A 7 -1.29 7.58 34.06
CA GLU A 7 -0.72 6.56 34.95
C GLU A 7 0.62 6.00 34.44
N ASN A 8 0.80 5.93 33.12
CA ASN A 8 2.01 5.38 32.49
C ASN A 8 2.98 6.46 31.99
N VAL A 9 2.74 7.73 32.33
CA VAL A 9 3.61 8.87 31.96
C VAL A 9 3.89 8.87 30.44
N VAL A 10 2.83 8.70 29.65
CA VAL A 10 2.95 8.73 28.19
C VAL A 10 3.30 10.14 27.75
N VAL A 11 4.43 10.29 27.04
CA VAL A 11 4.94 11.59 26.60
C VAL A 11 4.52 11.98 25.19
N ALA A 12 4.09 11.00 24.37
CA ALA A 12 3.57 11.22 23.03
C ALA A 12 2.70 10.04 22.58
N VAL A 13 1.76 10.29 21.68
CA VAL A 13 0.91 9.25 21.07
C VAL A 13 1.13 9.20 19.58
N TYR A 14 1.50 8.03 19.06
CA TYR A 14 1.67 7.80 17.63
C TYR A 14 0.59 6.86 17.10
N VAL A 15 -0.09 7.26 16.02
CA VAL A 15 -1.17 6.51 15.39
C VAL A 15 -0.83 6.25 13.93
N ASN A 16 -0.76 4.99 13.52
CA ASN A 16 -0.30 4.56 12.18
C ASN A 16 -1.44 4.34 11.17
N THR A 17 -2.51 5.12 11.26
CA THR A 17 -3.64 5.10 10.32
C THR A 17 -4.56 6.28 10.65
N ILE A 18 -5.30 6.76 9.66
CA ILE A 18 -6.33 7.78 9.88
C ILE A 18 -7.61 7.25 10.53
N VAL A 19 -7.76 5.93 10.65
CA VAL A 19 -8.98 5.26 11.10
C VAL A 19 -9.15 5.28 12.63
N MET A 20 -8.07 5.33 13.40
CA MET A 20 -8.16 5.34 14.88
C MET A 20 -8.31 6.76 15.42
N HIS A 21 -9.35 7.02 16.21
CA HIS A 21 -9.65 8.39 16.70
C HIS A 21 -9.53 8.52 18.21
N GLU A 22 -9.87 7.46 18.93
CA GLU A 22 -9.90 7.39 20.39
C GLU A 22 -8.54 7.72 21.03
N PRO A 23 -7.39 7.23 20.51
CA PRO A 23 -6.08 7.59 21.06
C PRO A 23 -5.77 9.09 20.90
N LEU A 24 -6.20 9.70 19.78
CA LEU A 24 -5.97 11.11 19.49
C LEU A 24 -6.80 12.02 20.41
N ILE A 25 -8.06 11.66 20.61
CA ILE A 25 -8.96 12.37 21.54
C ILE A 25 -8.41 12.26 22.97
N ALA A 26 -7.97 11.08 23.38
CA ALA A 26 -7.39 10.86 24.71
C ALA A 26 -6.08 11.64 24.91
N ALA A 27 -5.23 11.73 23.89
CA ALA A 27 -3.99 12.49 23.92
C ALA A 27 -4.29 13.98 24.11
N LYS A 28 -5.23 14.51 23.33
CA LYS A 28 -5.70 15.90 23.43
C LYS A 28 -6.28 16.22 24.81
N GLN A 29 -7.12 15.35 25.37
CA GLN A 29 -7.68 15.49 26.72
C GLN A 29 -6.61 15.43 27.83
N SER A 30 -5.49 14.77 27.56
CA SER A 30 -4.39 14.60 28.50
C SER A 30 -3.27 15.62 28.28
N ASN A 31 -3.42 16.55 27.32
CA ASN A 31 -2.40 17.51 26.90
C ASN A 31 -1.08 16.85 26.51
N ILE A 32 -1.16 15.74 25.77
CA ILE A 32 -0.03 14.97 25.26
C ILE A 32 0.05 15.16 23.75
N PRO A 33 1.25 15.41 23.18
CA PRO A 33 1.41 15.55 21.75
C PRO A 33 1.03 14.28 21.01
N SER A 34 0.28 14.43 19.92
CA SER A 34 -0.18 13.33 19.08
C SER A 34 0.36 13.46 17.66
N ILE A 35 0.76 12.33 17.09
CA ILE A 35 1.31 12.21 15.74
C ILE A 35 0.48 11.18 15.00
N VAL A 36 -0.08 11.56 13.86
CA VAL A 36 -0.74 10.62 12.93
C VAL A 36 0.16 10.38 11.74
N HIS A 37 0.51 9.12 11.49
CA HIS A 37 1.07 8.71 10.22
C HIS A 37 -0.05 8.42 9.25
N VAL A 38 -0.24 9.34 8.30
CA VAL A 38 -1.24 9.26 7.25
C VAL A 38 -0.66 8.45 6.10
N ARG A 39 -1.29 7.32 5.80
CA ARG A 39 -0.86 6.37 4.77
C ARG A 39 -1.88 6.24 3.65
N GLU A 40 -3.10 6.68 3.93
CA GLU A 40 -4.27 6.63 3.10
C GLU A 40 -4.46 7.97 2.38
N LEU A 41 -5.08 7.93 1.20
CA LEU A 41 -5.53 9.11 0.48
C LEU A 41 -7.06 9.06 0.37
N PRO A 42 -7.80 9.68 1.32
CA PRO A 42 -9.26 9.63 1.38
C PRO A 42 -10.00 9.92 0.07
N GLU A 43 -9.49 10.84 -0.76
CA GLU A 43 -10.06 11.19 -2.06
C GLU A 43 -10.08 10.04 -3.06
N TYR A 44 -9.21 9.05 -2.90
CA TYR A 44 -9.03 7.93 -3.83
C TYR A 44 -9.41 6.58 -3.21
N ASP A 45 -10.00 6.57 -2.01
CA ASP A 45 -10.44 5.36 -1.31
C ASP A 45 -11.90 5.48 -0.85
N PRO A 46 -12.88 5.32 -1.76
CA PRO A 46 -14.30 5.45 -1.43
C PRO A 46 -14.77 4.37 -0.43
N ASP A 47 -14.14 3.19 -0.43
CA ASP A 47 -14.45 2.12 0.51
C ASP A 47 -14.05 2.53 1.93
N LEU A 48 -12.88 3.15 2.10
CA LEU A 48 -12.45 3.73 3.37
C LEU A 48 -13.41 4.84 3.83
N MET A 49 -13.84 5.72 2.93
CA MET A 49 -14.79 6.79 3.28
C MET A 49 -16.14 6.25 3.71
N LYS A 50 -16.61 5.18 3.06
CA LYS A 50 -17.83 4.46 3.46
C LYS A 50 -17.70 3.86 4.86
N ILE A 51 -16.55 3.28 5.20
CA ILE A 51 -16.28 2.73 6.54
C ILE A 51 -16.25 3.84 7.59
N LEU A 52 -15.60 4.97 7.29
CA LEU A 52 -15.51 6.10 8.21
C LEU A 52 -16.82 6.89 8.35
N GLY A 53 -17.74 6.76 7.37
CA GLY A 53 -18.99 7.53 7.36
C GLY A 53 -18.77 9.03 7.15
N GLU A 54 -17.66 9.42 6.54
CA GLU A 54 -17.22 10.81 6.38
C GLU A 54 -16.82 11.11 4.93
N THR A 55 -16.85 12.39 4.57
CA THR A 55 -16.25 12.86 3.32
C THR A 55 -14.73 13.04 3.51
N PRO A 56 -13.93 13.03 2.42
CA PRO A 56 -12.50 13.32 2.50
C PRO A 56 -12.17 14.62 3.26
N ASP A 57 -12.95 15.69 3.04
CA ASP A 57 -12.75 16.97 3.74
C ASP A 57 -13.03 16.88 5.24
N LYS A 58 -14.13 16.22 5.64
CA LYS A 58 -14.43 15.99 7.06
C LYS A 58 -13.36 15.13 7.73
N CYS A 59 -12.84 14.14 7.02
CA CYS A 59 -11.73 13.33 7.49
C CYS A 59 -10.49 14.19 7.74
N ARG A 60 -10.12 15.06 6.80
CA ARG A 60 -9.02 16.02 6.97
C ARG A 60 -9.25 16.94 8.17
N GLU A 61 -10.42 17.57 8.27
CA GLU A 61 -10.77 18.44 9.40
C GLU A 61 -10.64 17.74 10.76
N ARG A 62 -11.15 16.50 10.85
CA ARG A 62 -11.05 15.69 12.06
C ARG A 62 -9.59 15.39 12.42
N LEU A 63 -8.76 15.07 11.45
CA LEU A 63 -7.32 14.85 11.68
C LEU A 63 -6.63 16.13 12.17
N LEU A 64 -6.86 17.26 11.49
CA LEU A 64 -6.28 18.56 11.84
C LEU A 64 -6.69 19.03 13.24
N LYS A 65 -7.92 18.71 13.65
CA LYS A 65 -8.47 19.04 14.97
C LYS A 65 -7.88 18.20 16.10
N ASN A 66 -7.52 16.94 15.86
CA ASN A 66 -7.20 15.98 16.92
C ASN A 66 -5.74 15.50 16.95
N SER A 67 -4.95 15.74 15.90
CA SER A 67 -3.52 15.44 15.88
C SER A 67 -2.72 16.73 16.03
N GLU A 68 -1.55 16.70 16.68
CA GLU A 68 -0.64 17.85 16.70
C GLU A 68 0.28 17.85 15.47
N PHE A 69 0.88 16.71 15.18
CA PHE A 69 1.81 16.53 14.06
C PHE A 69 1.34 15.42 13.11
N PHE A 70 1.93 15.41 11.92
CA PHE A 70 1.65 14.43 10.89
C PHE A 70 2.93 13.86 10.29
N ILE A 71 2.88 12.58 9.98
CA ILE A 71 3.84 11.92 9.09
C ILE A 71 3.09 11.52 7.82
N ALA A 72 3.51 12.03 6.69
CA ALA A 72 2.96 11.68 5.39
C ALA A 72 3.86 10.64 4.71
N ASN A 73 3.29 9.54 4.23
CA ASN A 73 4.06 8.51 3.52
C ASN A 73 4.51 8.92 2.10
N SER A 74 4.06 10.07 1.62
CA SER A 74 4.38 10.63 0.30
C SER A 74 4.11 12.13 0.25
N LYS A 75 4.62 12.80 -0.79
CA LYS A 75 4.28 14.20 -1.07
C LYS A 75 2.81 14.41 -1.41
N LYS A 76 2.16 13.43 -2.07
CA LYS A 76 0.72 13.50 -2.37
C LYS A 76 -0.11 13.56 -1.08
N THR A 77 0.25 12.76 -0.09
CA THR A 77 -0.41 12.72 1.22
C THR A 77 -0.16 14.00 2.03
N GLU A 78 1.05 14.56 1.98
CA GLU A 78 1.37 15.87 2.57
C GLU A 78 0.54 16.98 1.93
N SER A 79 0.47 17.02 0.60
CA SER A 79 -0.33 18.01 -0.12
C SER A 79 -1.82 17.91 0.22
N TRP A 80 -2.35 16.69 0.39
CA TRP A 80 -3.74 16.47 0.81
C TRP A 80 -4.01 17.03 2.21
N LEU A 81 -3.09 16.83 3.17
CA LEU A 81 -3.19 17.40 4.52
C LEU A 81 -3.12 18.93 4.53
N ASN A 82 -2.34 19.51 3.61
CA ASN A 82 -2.19 20.95 3.40
C ASN A 82 -1.77 21.74 4.67
N VAL A 83 -0.95 21.14 5.53
CA VAL A 83 -0.38 21.77 6.74
C VAL A 83 1.12 21.48 6.87
N PRO A 84 1.96 22.01 5.97
CA PRO A 84 3.38 21.65 5.88
C PRO A 84 4.17 21.95 7.16
N HIS A 85 3.81 22.99 7.91
CA HIS A 85 4.44 23.35 9.18
C HIS A 85 4.23 22.31 10.31
N ARG A 86 3.28 21.37 10.14
CA ARG A 86 2.98 20.27 11.06
C ARG A 86 3.24 18.90 10.45
N THR A 87 3.76 18.83 9.24
CA THR A 87 3.86 17.58 8.46
C THR A 87 5.29 17.30 8.05
N SER A 88 5.75 16.07 8.32
CA SER A 88 7.00 15.55 7.77
C SER A 88 6.72 14.44 6.78
N VAL A 89 7.41 14.43 5.64
CA VAL A 89 7.31 13.35 4.66
C VAL A 89 8.34 12.27 4.98
N VAL A 90 7.85 11.06 5.25
CA VAL A 90 8.69 9.88 5.49
C VAL A 90 8.17 8.76 4.60
N TYR A 91 8.88 8.50 3.50
CA TYR A 91 8.54 7.42 2.59
C TYR A 91 8.66 6.05 3.28
N ASN A 92 7.85 5.09 2.82
CA ASN A 92 7.97 3.70 3.25
C ASN A 92 9.40 3.21 2.98
N LYS A 93 10.03 2.64 4.01
CA LYS A 93 11.34 2.01 3.88
C LYS A 93 11.17 0.53 3.60
N VAL A 94 12.00 0.01 2.71
CA VAL A 94 12.18 -1.42 2.50
C VAL A 94 13.43 -1.85 3.25
N SER A 95 13.31 -2.86 4.12
CA SER A 95 14.48 -3.50 4.73
C SER A 95 15.04 -4.48 3.70
N SER A 96 16.13 -4.11 3.02
CA SER A 96 16.87 -5.04 2.17
C SER A 96 18.12 -5.53 2.91
N PRO A 97 18.10 -6.73 3.52
CA PRO A 97 19.32 -7.32 4.07
C PRO A 97 20.28 -7.85 3.00
N GLU A 98 19.85 -7.90 1.73
CA GLU A 98 20.59 -8.55 0.66
C GLU A 98 20.95 -7.55 -0.45
N LEU A 99 22.21 -7.57 -0.87
CA LEU A 99 22.71 -6.91 -2.07
C LEU A 99 21.72 -7.15 -3.22
N ILE A 100 21.39 -6.10 -3.97
CA ILE A 100 20.80 -6.24 -5.30
C ILE A 100 21.79 -7.11 -6.08
N LYS A 101 21.46 -8.40 -6.27
CA LYS A 101 22.25 -9.28 -7.14
C LYS A 101 22.22 -8.66 -8.53
N GLU A 102 23.34 -8.74 -9.24
CA GLU A 102 23.40 -8.28 -10.63
C GLU A 102 22.22 -8.87 -11.41
N ILE A 103 21.46 -7.99 -12.06
CA ILE A 103 20.40 -8.38 -12.96
C ILE A 103 21.09 -9.06 -14.14
N MET A 104 21.06 -10.38 -14.17
CA MET A 104 21.56 -11.13 -15.32
C MET A 104 20.72 -10.76 -16.54
N SER A 105 21.40 -10.34 -17.61
CA SER A 105 20.76 -10.15 -18.91
C SER A 105 20.32 -11.52 -19.44
N GLU A 106 19.04 -11.81 -19.34
CA GLU A 106 18.42 -12.95 -20.00
C GLU A 106 17.98 -12.57 -21.42
N LYS A 107 17.95 -13.56 -22.33
CA LYS A 107 17.36 -13.39 -23.67
C LYS A 107 15.83 -13.25 -23.64
N VAL A 108 15.22 -13.49 -22.47
CA VAL A 108 13.78 -13.50 -22.24
C VAL A 108 13.44 -12.42 -21.22
N LEU A 109 12.42 -11.60 -21.52
CA LEU A 109 11.89 -10.60 -20.60
C LEU A 109 10.90 -11.25 -19.64
N ASN A 110 11.24 -11.31 -18.36
CA ASN A 110 10.31 -11.73 -17.31
C ASN A 110 9.59 -10.51 -16.73
N VAL A 111 8.29 -10.39 -17.04
CA VAL A 111 7.40 -9.37 -16.48
C VAL A 111 6.72 -9.96 -15.24
N CYS A 112 6.81 -9.27 -14.11
CA CYS A 112 6.30 -9.78 -12.85
C CYS A 112 5.37 -8.79 -12.15
N MET A 113 4.33 -9.31 -11.51
CA MET A 113 3.47 -8.58 -10.60
C MET A 113 3.32 -9.37 -9.31
N VAL A 114 3.58 -8.73 -8.17
CA VAL A 114 3.37 -9.31 -6.83
C VAL A 114 2.29 -8.49 -6.14
N SER A 115 1.14 -9.09 -5.85
CA SER A 115 -0.04 -8.34 -5.42
C SER A 115 -1.02 -9.21 -4.63
N SER A 116 -1.93 -8.58 -3.90
CA SER A 116 -3.11 -9.26 -3.35
C SER A 116 -4.15 -9.61 -4.42
N ASN A 117 -3.89 -9.27 -5.68
CA ASN A 117 -4.67 -9.61 -6.86
C ASN A 117 -6.14 -9.14 -6.83
N ILE A 118 -6.43 -8.06 -6.11
CA ILE A 118 -7.76 -7.41 -6.11
C ILE A 118 -7.86 -6.37 -7.22
N LYS A 119 -9.09 -6.00 -7.61
CA LYS A 119 -9.37 -5.05 -8.71
C LYS A 119 -8.50 -3.78 -8.72
N LYS A 120 -8.34 -3.12 -7.57
CA LYS A 120 -7.59 -1.84 -7.46
C LYS A 120 -6.07 -1.96 -7.67
N LYS A 121 -5.54 -3.17 -7.88
CA LYS A 121 -4.11 -3.41 -8.09
C LYS A 121 -3.71 -3.51 -9.56
N GLY A 122 -4.65 -3.34 -10.49
CA GLY A 122 -4.35 -3.38 -11.94
C GLY A 122 -4.16 -4.79 -12.49
N VAL A 123 -4.80 -5.81 -11.88
CA VAL A 123 -4.70 -7.20 -12.36
C VAL A 123 -5.22 -7.32 -13.78
N ASN A 124 -6.34 -6.69 -14.12
CA ASN A 124 -6.88 -6.75 -15.47
C ASN A 124 -5.90 -6.16 -16.49
N ASP A 125 -5.33 -5.00 -16.19
CA ASP A 125 -4.33 -4.35 -17.05
C ASP A 125 -3.13 -5.27 -17.30
N PHE A 126 -2.66 -5.98 -16.27
CA PHE A 126 -1.59 -6.96 -16.39
C PHE A 126 -1.94 -8.09 -17.37
N PHE A 127 -3.16 -8.63 -17.30
CA PHE A 127 -3.64 -9.66 -18.22
C PHE A 127 -3.84 -9.14 -19.64
N GLU A 128 -4.33 -7.90 -19.81
CA GLU A 128 -4.52 -7.27 -21.13
C GLU A 128 -3.17 -7.11 -21.84
N VAL A 129 -2.16 -6.56 -21.15
CA VAL A 129 -0.80 -6.44 -21.69
C VAL A 129 -0.22 -7.80 -22.04
N ALA A 130 -0.40 -8.81 -21.19
CA ALA A 130 0.04 -10.17 -21.48
C ALA A 130 -0.63 -10.76 -22.73
N SER A 131 -1.93 -10.54 -22.91
CA SER A 131 -2.68 -11.02 -24.08
C SER A 131 -2.18 -10.38 -25.38
N LEU A 132 -1.84 -9.08 -25.37
CA LEU A 132 -1.24 -8.39 -26.51
C LEU A 132 0.13 -8.96 -26.89
N CYS A 133 0.87 -9.51 -25.92
CA CYS A 133 2.20 -10.10 -26.14
C CYS A 133 2.17 -11.62 -26.37
N LYS A 134 0.99 -12.27 -26.47
CA LYS A 134 0.88 -13.74 -26.44
C LYS A 134 1.63 -14.51 -27.53
N LEU A 135 1.93 -13.87 -28.66
CA LEU A 135 2.67 -14.47 -29.78
C LEU A 135 4.19 -14.34 -29.63
N ASN A 136 4.67 -13.57 -28.64
CA ASN A 136 6.09 -13.34 -28.43
C ASN A 136 6.63 -14.28 -27.35
N ASN A 137 7.33 -15.34 -27.78
CA ASN A 137 7.96 -16.31 -26.89
C ASN A 137 9.15 -15.76 -26.09
N GLY A 138 9.59 -14.52 -26.37
CA GLY A 138 10.62 -13.82 -25.62
C GLY A 138 10.09 -13.04 -24.41
N ILE A 139 8.79 -13.08 -24.12
CA ILE A 139 8.18 -12.35 -23.00
C ILE A 139 7.34 -13.31 -22.14
N HIS A 140 7.70 -13.42 -20.87
CA HIS A 140 6.99 -14.27 -19.90
C HIS A 140 6.36 -13.42 -18.80
N PHE A 141 5.08 -13.64 -18.54
CA PHE A 141 4.34 -12.94 -17.49
C PHE A 141 4.19 -13.84 -16.27
N ASN A 142 4.54 -13.33 -15.08
CA ASN A 142 4.44 -14.05 -13.82
C ASN A 142 3.63 -13.24 -12.81
N LEU A 143 2.49 -13.78 -12.38
CA LEU A 143 1.64 -13.17 -11.36
C LEU A 143 1.81 -13.92 -10.04
N TYR A 144 2.17 -13.22 -8.97
CA TYR A 144 2.35 -13.78 -7.63
C TYR A 144 1.29 -13.21 -6.68
N GLY A 145 0.55 -14.09 -6.02
CA GLY A 145 -0.50 -13.73 -5.06
C GLY A 145 -1.66 -14.73 -5.04
N PRO A 146 -2.74 -14.44 -4.30
CA PRO A 146 -3.92 -15.30 -4.27
C PRO A 146 -4.67 -15.31 -5.60
N ILE A 147 -5.40 -16.41 -5.87
CA ILE A 147 -6.34 -16.48 -7.00
C ILE A 147 -7.69 -15.91 -6.55
N THR A 148 -7.93 -14.65 -6.89
CA THR A 148 -9.19 -13.94 -6.65
C THR A 148 -10.18 -14.16 -7.80
N ASP A 149 -11.42 -13.68 -7.65
CA ASP A 149 -12.41 -13.76 -8.72
C ASP A 149 -12.02 -12.86 -9.91
N GLU A 150 -11.30 -11.76 -9.68
CA GLU A 150 -10.71 -10.94 -10.72
C GLU A 150 -9.71 -11.73 -11.57
N VAL A 151 -8.83 -12.51 -10.94
CA VAL A 151 -7.85 -13.35 -11.66
C VAL A 151 -8.57 -14.41 -12.50
N LYS A 152 -9.55 -15.12 -11.93
CA LYS A 152 -10.33 -16.14 -12.65
C LYS A 152 -11.06 -15.54 -13.85
N LYS A 153 -11.66 -14.37 -13.65
CA LYS A 153 -12.36 -13.64 -14.71
C LYS A 153 -11.41 -13.26 -15.84
N ALA A 154 -10.28 -12.63 -15.51
CA ALA A 154 -9.29 -12.21 -16.51
C ALA A 154 -8.70 -13.40 -17.29
N GLN A 155 -8.38 -14.52 -16.62
CA GLN A 155 -7.93 -15.75 -17.28
C GLN A 155 -8.94 -16.27 -18.32
N LYS A 156 -10.24 -16.24 -17.96
CA LYS A 156 -11.31 -16.73 -18.84
C LYS A 156 -11.52 -15.81 -20.04
N GLU A 157 -11.43 -14.50 -19.85
CA GLU A 157 -11.73 -13.50 -20.88
C GLU A 157 -10.59 -13.28 -21.88
N LEU A 158 -9.33 -13.45 -21.47
CA LEU A 158 -8.17 -12.97 -22.25
C LEU A 158 -7.27 -14.08 -22.84
N ASP A 159 -7.61 -15.37 -22.67
CA ASP A 159 -6.88 -16.55 -23.18
C ASP A 159 -5.36 -16.46 -23.03
N THR A 160 -4.90 -16.20 -21.80
CA THR A 160 -3.50 -15.88 -21.51
C THR A 160 -2.71 -17.11 -21.05
N LYS A 161 -2.35 -17.99 -22.00
CA LYS A 161 -1.46 -19.15 -21.73
C LYS A 161 -0.03 -18.75 -21.40
N ASN A 162 0.37 -17.51 -21.72
CA ASN A 162 1.68 -16.94 -21.45
C ASN A 162 1.82 -16.29 -20.06
N ILE A 163 0.78 -16.39 -19.21
CA ILE A 163 0.86 -15.98 -17.81
C ILE A 163 1.00 -17.22 -16.92
N LYS A 164 2.02 -17.22 -16.08
CA LYS A 164 2.16 -18.18 -14.99
C LYS A 164 1.72 -17.55 -13.68
N ILE A 165 0.80 -18.22 -12.99
CA ILE A 165 0.30 -17.77 -11.69
C ILE A 165 0.97 -18.57 -10.57
N TRP A 166 1.47 -17.86 -9.58
CA TRP A 166 2.17 -18.40 -8.43
C TRP A 166 1.37 -18.05 -7.17
N VAL A 167 0.71 -19.05 -6.60
CA VAL A 167 -0.07 -18.86 -5.38
C VAL A 167 0.87 -18.77 -4.19
N CYS A 168 0.79 -17.65 -3.47
CA CYS A 168 1.65 -17.34 -2.33
C CYS A 168 0.95 -16.27 -1.47
N PHE A 169 1.43 -16.09 -0.23
CA PHE A 169 0.90 -15.07 0.69
C PHE A 169 2.02 -14.32 1.40
N GLY A 170 1.83 -13.01 1.58
CA GLY A 170 2.76 -12.17 2.35
C GLY A 170 4.19 -12.18 1.80
N ARG A 171 5.17 -12.37 2.68
CA ARG A 171 6.60 -12.30 2.34
C ARG A 171 7.03 -13.43 1.40
N GLU A 172 6.38 -14.58 1.45
CA GLU A 172 6.66 -15.72 0.57
C GLU A 172 6.50 -15.37 -0.90
N CYS A 173 5.58 -14.46 -1.25
CA CYS A 173 5.44 -14.00 -2.62
C CYS A 173 6.67 -13.26 -3.12
N CYS A 174 7.28 -12.43 -2.27
CA CYS A 174 8.49 -11.71 -2.63
C CYS A 174 9.65 -12.69 -2.81
N ASP A 175 9.79 -13.66 -1.90
CA ASP A 175 10.87 -14.66 -1.98
C ASP A 175 10.71 -15.59 -3.19
N ALA A 176 9.47 -15.97 -3.55
CA ALA A 176 9.18 -16.74 -4.75
C ALA A 176 9.43 -15.95 -6.05
N ALA A 177 9.26 -14.63 -6.02
CA ALA A 177 9.48 -13.75 -7.16
C ALA A 177 10.95 -13.40 -7.39
N LYS A 178 11.76 -13.25 -6.32
CA LYS A 178 13.20 -12.90 -6.37
C LYS A 178 14.01 -13.60 -7.48
N PRO A 179 13.91 -14.93 -7.71
CA PRO A 179 14.72 -15.58 -8.73
C PRO A 179 14.29 -15.30 -10.18
N ARG A 180 13.13 -14.68 -10.41
CA ARG A 180 12.56 -14.50 -11.76
C ARG A 180 12.20 -13.07 -12.11
N CYS A 181 12.33 -12.14 -11.18
CA CYS A 181 11.86 -10.78 -11.33
C CYS A 181 12.99 -9.82 -11.00
N ALA A 182 13.42 -9.03 -11.98
CA ALA A 182 14.40 -7.96 -11.78
C ALA A 182 13.86 -6.82 -10.90
N PHE A 183 12.52 -6.65 -10.87
CA PHE A 183 11.82 -5.66 -10.05
C PHE A 183 10.56 -6.28 -9.45
N THR A 184 10.35 -6.07 -8.15
CA THR A 184 9.09 -6.38 -7.46
C THR A 184 8.42 -5.06 -7.08
N VAL A 185 7.30 -4.74 -7.73
CA VAL A 185 6.45 -3.63 -7.28
C VAL A 185 5.49 -4.18 -6.24
N LEU A 186 5.76 -3.88 -4.97
CA LEU A 186 4.79 -4.06 -3.88
C LEU A 186 3.77 -2.92 -4.00
N VAL A 187 2.63 -3.18 -4.67
CA VAL A 187 1.50 -2.25 -4.67
C VAL A 187 0.62 -2.54 -3.47
#